data_AF-A0A453SB78-F1
#
_entry.id   AF-A0A453SB78-F1
#
_cell.length_a   1.000
_cell.length_b   1.000
_cell.length_c   1.000
_cell.angle_alpha   90.00
_cell.angle_beta   90.00
_cell.angle_gamma   90.00
#
_symmetry.space_group_name_H-M   'P 1'
#
loop_
_entity.id
_entity.type
_entity.pdbx_description
1 polymer ?
#
loop_
_entity_poly.entity_id
_entity_poly.type
_entity_poly.pdbx_seq_one_letter_code
_entity_poly.pdbx_strand_id
1 'polypeptide(L)'
;MRKVIVDTVRSLYDTAEEEPNVVYFGNMEATLPKRKYAMSASFARSPWLSGCLPQPPPISLVNKFSTWISRDNDSDLDSLWFEHKFPRMLRVNAVCVKQQFFGAHPLDHEVAVLALRRFNQLDVEAQAVSKYLLWREVLEPDFSTHALAGEKVAHIKAVQLQIAHAHHDITACQTFYTPVILDHGWAAYMWDMIRKEIHILDPLCAQPVGAEKRHATHQEAVSQIHEALFSCLNEFFARWHCTSDRWKRKSPKITREVFTRDESGMCMLHAIRHYDGEKMTWPLTKEKLS
;
A
#
# COMPACT_ATOMS: atom_id res chain seq x y z
N MET A 1 7.88 18.73 9.21
CA MET A 1 7.52 17.34 9.57
C MET A 1 7.50 16.42 8.34
N ARG A 2 6.83 16.77 7.24
CA ARG A 2 6.64 15.84 6.09
C ARG A 2 7.90 15.54 5.24
N LYS A 3 8.76 16.55 4.97
CA LYS A 3 10.09 16.30 4.35
C LYS A 3 11.00 15.41 5.21
N VAL A 4 10.86 15.49 6.54
CA VAL A 4 11.64 14.67 7.47
C VAL A 4 11.34 13.18 7.27
N ILE A 5 10.13 12.79 6.89
CA ILE A 5 9.79 11.39 6.64
C ILE A 5 10.51 10.86 5.40
N VAL A 6 10.53 11.62 4.30
CA VAL A 6 11.29 11.26 3.08
C VAL A 6 12.78 11.12 3.41
N ASP A 7 13.36 12.09 4.10
CA ASP A 7 14.77 12.05 4.48
C ASP A 7 15.07 10.88 5.43
N THR A 8 14.15 10.58 6.35
CA THR A 8 14.28 9.45 7.30
C THR A 8 14.25 8.11 6.55
N VAL A 9 13.24 7.88 5.70
CA VAL A 9 13.13 6.65 4.91
C VAL A 9 14.36 6.49 4.02
N ARG A 10 14.79 7.57 3.35
CA ARG A 10 16.02 7.57 2.54
C ARG A 10 17.24 7.19 3.37
N SER A 11 17.43 7.81 4.54
CA SER A 11 18.61 7.56 5.39
C SER A 11 18.66 6.15 5.99
N LEU A 12 17.50 5.52 6.19
CA LEU A 12 17.41 4.18 6.79
C LEU A 12 17.63 3.06 5.78
N TYR A 13 17.24 3.28 4.51
CA TYR A 13 17.09 2.18 3.55
C TYR A 13 17.89 2.35 2.25
N ASP A 14 18.37 3.55 1.92
CA ASP A 14 19.29 3.70 0.79
C ASP A 14 20.73 3.36 1.22
N THR A 15 21.45 2.67 0.35
CA THR A 15 22.85 2.30 0.58
C THR A 15 23.79 3.43 0.16
N ALA A 16 24.96 3.51 0.79
CA ALA A 16 26.00 4.47 0.41
C ALA A 16 26.50 4.28 -1.04
N GLU A 17 26.40 3.05 -1.56
CA GLU A 17 26.69 2.70 -2.95
C GLU A 17 25.41 2.18 -3.62
N GLU A 18 24.91 2.93 -4.61
CA GLU A 18 23.78 2.52 -5.45
C GLU A 18 24.25 1.62 -6.60
N GLU A 19 23.58 0.49 -6.79
CA GLU A 19 23.84 -0.42 -7.92
C GLU A 19 23.35 0.21 -9.23
N PRO A 20 24.11 0.12 -10.34
CA PRO A 20 23.65 0.57 -11.65
C PRO A 20 22.36 -0.13 -12.06
N ASN A 21 21.40 0.64 -12.61
CA ASN A 21 20.08 0.17 -13.07
C ASN A 21 19.13 -0.33 -11.97
N VAL A 22 19.46 -0.12 -10.70
CA VAL A 22 18.53 -0.32 -9.59
C VAL A 22 17.82 0.98 -9.28
N VAL A 23 16.53 0.89 -8.96
CA VAL A 23 15.74 2.03 -8.48
C VAL A 23 15.71 2.00 -6.96
N TYR A 24 16.04 3.11 -6.33
CA TYR A 24 15.99 3.37 -4.89
C TYR A 24 14.84 4.32 -4.55
N PHE A 25 14.50 4.45 -3.26
CA PHE A 25 13.30 5.14 -2.78
C PHE A 25 13.17 6.56 -3.37
N GLY A 26 14.25 7.34 -3.32
CA GLY A 26 14.24 8.73 -3.79
C GLY A 26 14.56 8.94 -5.27
N ASN A 27 14.77 7.89 -6.07
CA ASN A 27 15.27 8.10 -7.43
C ASN A 27 14.20 8.77 -8.31
N MET A 28 14.62 9.86 -8.95
CA MET A 28 13.80 10.67 -9.85
C MET A 28 14.18 10.40 -11.30
N GLU A 29 13.20 10.51 -12.19
CA GLU A 29 13.38 10.51 -13.64
C GLU A 29 13.06 11.89 -14.19
N ALA A 30 13.97 12.46 -14.99
CA ALA A 30 13.78 13.78 -15.57
C ALA A 30 12.67 13.74 -16.63
N THR A 31 12.58 12.63 -17.36
CA THR A 31 11.64 12.45 -18.47
C THR A 31 10.40 11.69 -18.02
N LEU A 32 9.21 12.23 -18.28
CA LEU A 32 7.97 11.50 -18.01
C LEU A 32 7.76 10.38 -19.04
N PRO A 33 7.11 9.26 -18.65
CA PRO A 33 6.76 8.19 -19.57
C PRO A 33 5.88 8.71 -20.71
N LYS A 34 6.01 8.07 -21.89
CA LYS A 34 5.09 8.36 -23.00
C LYS A 34 3.66 8.03 -22.57
N ARG A 35 2.74 8.96 -22.78
CA ARG A 35 1.31 8.78 -22.47
C ARG A 35 0.75 7.56 -23.19
N LYS A 36 0.18 6.65 -22.43
CA LYS A 36 -0.57 5.49 -22.95
C LYS A 36 -2.03 5.89 -23.13
N TYR A 37 -2.70 5.39 -24.17
CA TYR A 37 -4.16 5.55 -24.24
C TYR A 37 -4.81 4.64 -23.19
N ALA A 38 -5.82 5.14 -22.48
CA ALA A 38 -6.64 4.28 -21.62
C ALA A 38 -7.31 3.20 -22.50
N MET A 39 -6.96 1.94 -22.27
CA MET A 39 -7.33 0.83 -23.16
C MET A 39 -8.63 0.15 -22.75
N SER A 40 -8.95 0.13 -21.45
CA SER A 40 -10.11 -0.63 -20.98
C SER A 40 -11.43 0.11 -21.22
N ALA A 41 -12.40 -0.62 -21.79
CA ALA A 41 -13.78 -0.18 -21.93
C ALA A 41 -14.60 -0.35 -20.63
N SER A 42 -14.11 -1.13 -19.66
CA SER A 42 -14.80 -1.44 -18.40
C SER A 42 -13.84 -1.79 -17.26
N PHE A 43 -14.33 -1.71 -16.02
CA PHE A 43 -13.55 -2.11 -14.85
C PHE A 43 -13.58 -3.64 -14.65
N ALA A 44 -12.49 -4.17 -14.12
CA ALA A 44 -12.41 -5.55 -13.66
C ALA A 44 -13.40 -5.79 -12.50
N ARG A 45 -13.89 -7.03 -12.38
CA ARG A 45 -14.89 -7.38 -11.36
C ARG A 45 -14.24 -7.57 -9.99
N SER A 46 -14.98 -7.20 -8.94
CA SER A 46 -14.59 -7.48 -7.55
C SER A 46 -14.25 -8.98 -7.36
N PRO A 47 -13.13 -9.29 -6.69
CA PRO A 47 -12.72 -10.68 -6.46
C PRO A 47 -13.67 -11.41 -5.51
N TRP A 48 -14.31 -10.69 -4.57
CA TRP A 48 -15.34 -11.26 -3.69
C TRP A 48 -16.62 -11.63 -4.43
N LEU A 49 -17.04 -10.82 -5.42
CA LEU A 49 -18.21 -11.13 -6.24
C LEU A 49 -17.92 -12.25 -7.25
N SER A 50 -16.67 -12.36 -7.72
CA SER A 50 -16.26 -13.34 -8.73
C SER A 50 -15.77 -14.66 -8.13
N GLY A 51 -15.62 -14.74 -6.80
CA GLY A 51 -15.05 -15.91 -6.11
C GLY A 51 -13.54 -16.10 -6.36
N CYS A 52 -12.85 -15.11 -6.92
CA CYS A 52 -11.42 -15.16 -7.25
C CYS A 52 -10.56 -14.65 -6.08
N LEU A 53 -10.74 -15.25 -4.91
CA LEU A 53 -9.97 -14.91 -3.72
C LEU A 53 -8.72 -15.79 -3.62
N PRO A 54 -7.58 -15.22 -3.17
CA PRO A 54 -6.37 -16.02 -2.98
C PRO A 54 -6.60 -17.13 -1.95
N GLN A 55 -6.13 -18.33 -2.29
CA GLN A 55 -6.27 -19.50 -1.44
C GLN A 55 -5.38 -19.37 -0.21
N PRO A 56 -5.81 -19.89 0.96
CA PRO A 56 -4.95 -19.94 2.13
C PRO A 56 -3.70 -20.78 1.83
N PRO A 57 -2.55 -20.44 2.44
CA PRO A 57 -1.34 -21.22 2.27
C PRO A 57 -1.54 -22.67 2.76
N PRO A 58 -0.85 -23.66 2.16
CA PRO A 58 -0.91 -25.04 2.64
C PRO A 58 -0.50 -25.15 4.12
N ILE A 59 -1.19 -25.99 4.90
CA ILE A 59 -0.91 -26.20 6.34
C ILE A 59 0.55 -26.59 6.58
N SER A 60 1.15 -27.36 5.68
CA SER A 60 2.56 -27.75 5.76
C SER A 60 3.51 -26.55 5.68
N LEU A 61 3.19 -25.54 4.86
CA LEU A 61 3.95 -24.30 4.77
C LEU A 61 3.76 -23.46 6.04
N VAL A 62 2.51 -23.36 6.53
CA VAL A 62 2.21 -22.67 7.80
C VAL A 62 3.01 -23.28 8.94
N ASN A 63 3.01 -24.61 9.10
CA ASN A 63 3.75 -25.28 10.16
C ASN A 63 5.27 -25.05 10.07
N LYS A 64 5.84 -25.06 8.85
CA LYS A 64 7.26 -24.75 8.63
C LYS A 64 7.58 -23.31 9.06
N PHE A 65 6.70 -22.38 8.71
CA PHE A 65 6.85 -20.98 9.04
C PHE A 65 6.69 -20.73 10.55
N SER A 66 5.69 -21.34 11.20
CA SER A 66 5.52 -21.31 12.66
C SER A 66 6.75 -21.87 13.38
N THR A 67 7.28 -23.00 12.91
CA THR A 67 8.52 -23.58 13.47
C THR A 67 9.70 -22.63 13.34
N TRP A 68 9.80 -21.91 12.21
CA TRP A 68 10.84 -20.91 12.00
C TRP A 68 10.69 -19.71 12.96
N ILE A 69 9.48 -19.16 13.12
CA ILE A 69 9.21 -18.07 14.07
C ILE A 69 9.59 -18.46 15.50
N SER A 70 9.26 -19.69 15.91
CA SER A 70 9.51 -20.17 17.28
C SER A 70 10.98 -20.49 17.59
N ARG A 71 11.90 -20.39 16.62
CA ARG A 71 13.32 -20.58 16.89
C ARG A 71 13.92 -19.32 17.54
N ASP A 72 14.66 -19.53 18.62
CA ASP A 72 15.40 -18.51 19.37
C ASP A 72 16.84 -18.27 18.85
N ASN A 73 17.20 -18.84 17.71
CA ASN A 73 18.55 -18.68 17.17
C ASN A 73 18.64 -17.41 16.32
N ASP A 74 19.10 -16.33 16.97
CA ASP A 74 19.23 -15.00 16.38
C ASP A 74 20.31 -14.90 15.28
N SER A 75 21.26 -15.84 15.22
CA SER A 75 22.39 -15.78 14.27
C SER A 75 21.99 -15.83 12.79
N ASP A 76 20.84 -16.42 12.46
CA ASP A 76 20.31 -16.46 11.08
C ASP A 76 19.43 -15.23 10.78
N LEU A 77 19.02 -14.45 11.80
CA LEU A 77 18.05 -13.37 11.68
C LEU A 77 18.65 -12.03 11.20
N ASP A 78 19.96 -11.85 11.36
CA ASP A 78 20.71 -10.69 10.84
C ASP A 78 21.00 -10.81 9.34
N SER A 79 20.74 -11.98 8.74
CA SER A 79 20.91 -12.17 7.31
C SER A 79 19.82 -11.45 6.50
N LEU A 80 20.21 -10.91 5.35
CA LEU A 80 19.27 -10.39 4.36
C LEU A 80 18.36 -11.52 3.90
N TRP A 81 17.07 -11.40 4.19
CA TRP A 81 16.12 -12.49 3.93
C TRP A 81 15.34 -12.28 2.64
N PHE A 82 14.94 -11.03 2.38
CA PHE A 82 14.28 -10.66 1.14
C PHE A 82 15.03 -9.53 0.45
N GLU A 83 15.39 -9.76 -0.82
CA GLU A 83 15.83 -8.72 -1.74
C GLU A 83 14.87 -8.71 -2.93
N HIS A 84 14.25 -7.56 -3.21
CA HIS A 84 13.38 -7.38 -4.35
C HIS A 84 13.68 -6.05 -5.05
N LYS A 85 14.11 -6.10 -6.32
CA LYS A 85 14.60 -4.93 -7.05
C LYS A 85 13.52 -4.09 -7.74
N PHE A 86 12.27 -4.57 -7.78
CA PHE A 86 11.16 -3.93 -8.51
C PHE A 86 9.94 -3.66 -7.62
N PRO A 87 9.20 -2.54 -7.76
CA PRO A 87 9.49 -1.35 -8.57
C PRO A 87 10.72 -0.57 -8.09
N ARG A 88 11.17 -0.84 -6.86
CA ARG A 88 12.46 -0.38 -6.33
C ARG A 88 13.09 -1.44 -5.45
N MET A 89 14.37 -1.26 -5.16
CA MET A 89 15.12 -2.01 -4.17
C MET A 89 14.37 -2.00 -2.84
N LEU A 90 14.15 -3.21 -2.33
CA LEU A 90 13.58 -3.52 -1.03
C LEU A 90 14.50 -4.57 -0.43
N ARG A 91 15.03 -4.27 0.75
CA ARG A 91 15.88 -5.17 1.53
C ARG A 91 15.30 -5.31 2.91
N VAL A 92 14.92 -6.53 3.29
CA VAL A 92 14.34 -6.80 4.61
C VAL A 92 15.05 -7.97 5.24
N ASN A 93 15.55 -7.75 6.45
CA ASN A 93 16.19 -8.79 7.26
C ASN A 93 15.14 -9.68 7.93
N ALA A 94 15.50 -10.93 8.18
CA ALA A 94 14.64 -11.90 8.84
C ALA A 94 14.19 -11.42 10.23
N VAL A 95 15.07 -10.75 10.98
CA VAL A 95 14.77 -10.18 12.30
C VAL A 95 13.63 -9.15 12.23
N CYS A 96 13.64 -8.27 11.23
CA CYS A 96 12.61 -7.24 11.06
C CYS A 96 11.23 -7.87 10.81
N VAL A 97 11.18 -8.89 9.95
CA VAL A 97 9.93 -9.62 9.67
C VAL A 97 9.41 -10.29 10.94
N LYS A 98 10.28 -10.98 11.69
CA LYS A 98 9.90 -11.66 12.94
C LYS A 98 9.38 -10.65 13.97
N GLN A 99 10.11 -9.57 14.20
CA GLN A 99 9.80 -8.59 15.24
C GLN A 99 8.55 -7.73 14.94
N GLN A 100 8.28 -7.42 13.67
CA GLN A 100 7.19 -6.50 13.29
C GLN A 100 5.87 -7.23 12.96
N PHE A 101 5.90 -8.45 12.43
CA PHE A 101 4.67 -9.23 12.22
C PHE A 101 4.27 -10.07 13.43
N PHE A 102 5.24 -10.56 14.22
CA PHE A 102 4.98 -11.52 15.30
C PHE A 102 5.50 -11.05 16.67
N GLY A 103 6.27 -9.98 16.70
CA GLY A 103 6.76 -9.36 17.93
C GLY A 103 5.97 -8.11 18.30
N ALA A 104 6.55 -7.33 19.21
CA ALA A 104 5.95 -6.08 19.69
C ALA A 104 6.43 -4.83 18.91
N HIS A 105 7.20 -4.99 17.84
CA HIS A 105 7.74 -3.84 17.12
C HIS A 105 6.69 -3.27 16.15
N PRO A 106 6.56 -1.94 16.07
CA PRO A 106 5.66 -1.32 15.11
C PRO A 106 6.10 -1.61 13.68
N LEU A 107 5.11 -1.72 12.78
CA LEU A 107 5.35 -1.91 11.36
C LEU A 107 6.05 -0.68 10.76
N ASP A 108 7.19 -0.91 10.12
CA ASP A 108 7.94 0.09 9.38
C ASP A 108 7.57 0.13 7.90
N HIS A 109 8.24 1.02 7.17
CA HIS A 109 7.97 1.28 5.78
C HIS A 109 8.32 0.09 4.86
N GLU A 110 9.48 -0.56 5.05
CA GLU A 110 9.93 -1.66 4.18
C GLU A 110 9.16 -2.95 4.43
N VAL A 111 8.86 -3.29 5.67
CA VAL A 111 8.06 -4.48 6.00
C VAL A 111 6.62 -4.32 5.52
N ALA A 112 6.07 -3.09 5.56
CA ALA A 112 4.78 -2.80 4.91
C ALA A 112 4.85 -3.01 3.38
N VAL A 113 5.88 -2.49 2.71
CA VAL A 113 6.08 -2.69 1.26
C VAL A 113 6.19 -4.18 0.92
N LEU A 114 6.93 -4.96 1.71
CA LEU A 114 7.06 -6.40 1.54
C LEU A 114 5.68 -7.09 1.57
N ALA A 115 4.84 -6.77 2.56
CA ALA A 115 3.49 -7.33 2.68
C ALA A 115 2.62 -6.98 1.47
N LEU A 116 2.65 -5.72 1.03
CA LEU A 116 1.82 -5.23 -0.08
C LEU A 116 2.22 -5.85 -1.42
N ARG A 117 3.54 -5.97 -1.68
CA ARG A 117 4.05 -6.71 -2.84
C ARG A 117 3.56 -8.15 -2.83
N ARG A 118 3.56 -8.81 -1.66
CA ARG A 118 3.03 -10.18 -1.54
C ARG A 118 1.51 -10.23 -1.76
N PHE A 119 0.74 -9.26 -1.27
CA PHE A 119 -0.70 -9.18 -1.55
C PHE A 119 -0.99 -9.05 -3.03
N ASN A 120 -0.23 -8.22 -3.75
CA ASN A 120 -0.38 -8.09 -5.20
C ASN A 120 -0.07 -9.41 -5.93
N GLN A 121 1.01 -10.11 -5.56
CA GLN A 121 1.32 -11.43 -6.11
C GLN A 121 0.17 -12.42 -5.91
N LEU A 122 -0.38 -12.47 -4.68
CA LEU A 122 -1.53 -13.33 -4.36
C LEU A 122 -2.77 -12.97 -5.17
N ASP A 123 -3.05 -11.69 -5.37
CA ASP A 123 -4.20 -11.23 -6.16
C ASP A 123 -4.04 -11.61 -7.64
N VAL A 124 -2.85 -11.44 -8.21
CA VAL A 124 -2.52 -11.86 -9.58
C VAL A 124 -2.65 -13.38 -9.74
N GLU A 125 -2.16 -14.16 -8.76
CA GLU A 125 -2.25 -15.62 -8.75
C GLU A 125 -3.71 -16.12 -8.66
N ALA A 126 -4.58 -15.41 -7.95
CA ALA A 126 -5.99 -15.78 -7.80
C ALA A 126 -6.86 -15.45 -9.02
N GLN A 127 -6.38 -14.59 -9.94
CA GLN A 127 -7.09 -14.31 -11.18
C GLN A 127 -6.97 -15.48 -12.16
N ALA A 128 -7.92 -16.40 -12.08
CA ALA A 128 -7.97 -17.59 -12.94
C ALA A 128 -8.18 -17.27 -14.44
N VAL A 129 -8.85 -16.16 -14.75
CA VAL A 129 -9.24 -15.80 -16.13
C VAL A 129 -8.20 -14.90 -16.81
N SER A 130 -7.75 -13.84 -16.14
CA SER A 130 -6.75 -12.92 -16.70
C SER A 130 -5.92 -12.26 -15.60
N LYS A 131 -4.62 -12.56 -15.60
CA LYS A 131 -3.63 -11.92 -14.72
C LYS A 131 -3.44 -10.42 -15.00
N TYR A 132 -3.93 -9.94 -16.15
CA TYR A 132 -3.82 -8.55 -16.58
C TYR A 132 -4.98 -7.66 -16.11
N LEU A 133 -6.07 -8.24 -15.61
CA LEU A 133 -7.27 -7.49 -15.20
C LEU A 133 -7.44 -7.58 -13.69
N LEU A 134 -6.89 -6.60 -12.97
CA LEU A 134 -7.01 -6.49 -11.52
C LEU A 134 -8.10 -5.51 -11.14
N TRP A 135 -8.91 -5.87 -10.14
CA TRP A 135 -9.95 -4.99 -9.60
C TRP A 135 -9.39 -3.81 -8.81
N ARG A 136 -8.27 -4.03 -8.12
CA ARG A 136 -7.59 -3.02 -7.32
C ARG A 136 -6.15 -2.86 -7.76
N GLU A 137 -5.68 -1.62 -7.72
CA GLU A 137 -4.26 -1.31 -7.69
C GLU A 137 -3.88 -0.85 -6.27
N VAL A 138 -2.75 -1.35 -5.76
CA VAL A 138 -2.27 -1.00 -4.42
C VAL A 138 -0.89 -0.36 -4.55
N LEU A 139 -0.85 0.97 -4.43
CA LEU A 139 0.38 1.75 -4.48
C LEU A 139 1.17 1.59 -3.17
N GLU A 140 2.47 1.40 -3.30
CA GLU A 140 3.40 1.35 -2.16
C GLU A 140 3.36 2.66 -1.34
N PRO A 141 3.68 2.62 -0.02
CA PRO A 141 3.69 3.80 0.84
C PRO A 141 4.64 4.92 0.38
N ASP A 142 5.62 4.60 -0.48
CA ASP A 142 6.43 5.56 -1.22
C ASP A 142 5.58 6.66 -1.87
N PHE A 143 4.51 6.25 -2.54
CA PHE A 143 3.65 7.17 -3.28
C PHE A 143 3.06 8.24 -2.37
N SER A 144 2.45 7.81 -1.25
CA SER A 144 1.84 8.73 -0.29
C SER A 144 2.90 9.56 0.45
N THR A 145 4.06 8.98 0.74
CA THR A 145 5.17 9.67 1.40
C THR A 145 5.70 10.83 0.54
N HIS A 146 5.98 10.59 -0.74
CA HIS A 146 6.39 11.63 -1.68
C HIS A 146 5.29 12.67 -1.93
N ALA A 147 4.03 12.24 -2.02
CA ALA A 147 2.89 13.15 -2.18
C ALA A 147 2.75 14.11 -0.99
N LEU A 148 2.84 13.59 0.24
CA LEU A 148 2.76 14.39 1.47
C LEU A 148 3.98 15.29 1.67
N ALA A 149 5.14 14.93 1.12
CA ALA A 149 6.30 15.80 1.08
C ALA A 149 6.18 16.95 0.06
N GLY A 150 5.13 16.95 -0.77
CA GLY A 150 4.91 17.94 -1.82
C GLY A 150 5.85 17.79 -3.01
N GLU A 151 6.39 16.58 -3.21
CA GLU A 151 7.29 16.29 -4.32
C GLU A 151 6.52 16.05 -5.64
N LYS A 152 7.23 16.13 -6.76
CA LYS A 152 6.65 15.84 -8.08
C LYS A 152 6.54 14.33 -8.28
N VAL A 153 5.51 13.72 -7.70
CA VAL A 153 5.33 12.26 -7.62
C VAL A 153 5.39 11.57 -8.99
N ALA A 154 4.93 12.21 -10.06
CA ALA A 154 5.01 11.67 -11.42
C ALA A 154 6.46 11.45 -11.93
N HIS A 155 7.44 12.10 -11.32
CA HIS A 155 8.86 11.94 -11.62
C HIS A 155 9.56 10.89 -10.76
N ILE A 156 8.89 10.32 -9.74
CA ILE A 156 9.49 9.27 -8.92
C ILE A 156 9.54 7.98 -9.73
N LYS A 157 10.74 7.39 -9.93
CA LYS A 157 10.93 6.20 -10.76
C LYS A 157 10.08 5.02 -10.30
N ALA A 158 10.05 4.76 -8.99
CA ALA A 158 9.25 3.67 -8.43
C ALA A 158 7.75 3.85 -8.71
N VAL A 159 7.25 5.09 -8.75
CA VAL A 159 5.84 5.40 -9.07
C VAL A 159 5.57 5.21 -10.57
N GLN A 160 6.49 5.65 -11.44
CA GLN A 160 6.36 5.38 -12.87
C GLN A 160 6.34 3.87 -13.15
N LEU A 161 7.15 3.08 -12.44
CA LEU A 161 7.18 1.63 -12.59
C LEU A 161 5.90 0.96 -12.10
N GLN A 162 5.31 1.44 -10.99
CA GLN A 162 4.03 0.93 -10.48
C GLN A 162 2.84 1.28 -11.39
N ILE A 163 2.77 2.53 -11.88
CA ILE A 163 1.59 3.03 -12.58
C ILE A 163 1.77 2.99 -14.10
N ALA A 164 2.79 3.69 -14.61
CA ALA A 164 2.98 3.83 -16.06
C ALA A 164 3.51 2.55 -16.70
N HIS A 165 4.32 1.76 -16.00
CA HIS A 165 4.90 0.50 -16.48
C HIS A 165 4.37 -0.74 -15.74
N ALA A 166 3.18 -0.62 -15.15
CA ALA A 166 2.48 -1.75 -14.55
C ALA A 166 2.43 -2.96 -15.48
N HIS A 167 2.58 -4.15 -14.91
CA HIS A 167 2.46 -5.42 -15.65
C HIS A 167 1.00 -5.80 -15.95
N HIS A 168 0.03 -5.09 -15.37
CA HIS A 168 -1.41 -5.29 -15.57
C HIS A 168 -2.04 -3.99 -16.10
N ASP A 169 -3.28 -4.07 -16.55
CA ASP A 169 -4.01 -2.90 -17.05
C ASP A 169 -4.58 -2.06 -15.89
N ILE A 170 -3.82 -1.04 -15.49
CA ILE A 170 -4.22 -0.04 -14.48
C ILE A 170 -5.55 0.63 -14.84
N THR A 171 -5.88 0.74 -16.14
CA THR A 171 -7.12 1.39 -16.59
C THR A 171 -8.35 0.53 -16.33
N ALA A 172 -8.16 -0.77 -16.05
CA ALA A 172 -9.22 -1.70 -15.65
C ALA A 172 -9.43 -1.74 -14.12
N CYS A 173 -8.55 -1.14 -13.31
CA CYS A 173 -8.69 -1.12 -11.86
C CYS A 173 -9.84 -0.20 -11.43
N GLN A 174 -10.82 -0.75 -10.73
CA GLN A 174 -11.92 0.02 -10.16
C GLN A 174 -11.46 0.82 -8.94
N THR A 175 -10.61 0.21 -8.13
CA THR A 175 -10.17 0.80 -6.86
C THR A 175 -8.67 1.00 -6.83
N PHE A 176 -8.23 2.08 -6.20
CA PHE A 176 -6.82 2.34 -5.92
C PHE A 176 -6.65 2.43 -4.41
N TYR A 177 -5.62 1.82 -3.87
CA TYR A 177 -5.26 1.90 -2.46
C TYR A 177 -3.88 2.52 -2.31
N THR A 178 -3.66 3.26 -1.23
CA THR A 178 -2.30 3.56 -0.77
C THR A 178 -2.27 3.58 0.76
N PRO A 179 -1.28 2.93 1.39
CA PRO A 179 -0.96 3.14 2.79
C PRO A 179 -0.49 4.58 3.01
N VAL A 180 -0.75 5.12 4.19
CA VAL A 180 -0.35 6.47 4.58
C VAL A 180 0.17 6.45 6.01
N ILE A 181 1.39 6.97 6.22
CA ILE A 181 1.97 7.17 7.55
C ILE A 181 1.72 8.61 7.97
N LEU A 182 1.01 8.78 9.09
CA LEU A 182 0.74 10.08 9.71
C LEU A 182 1.31 10.11 11.13
N ASP A 183 1.31 11.29 11.76
CA ASP A 183 1.83 11.48 13.13
C ASP A 183 1.16 10.53 14.15
N HIS A 184 -0.13 10.23 13.96
CA HIS A 184 -0.89 9.34 14.82
C HIS A 184 -0.76 7.86 14.47
N GLY A 185 -0.15 7.49 13.35
CA GLY A 185 0.00 6.11 12.91
C GLY A 185 -0.33 5.90 11.43
N TRP A 186 -0.44 4.63 11.07
CA TRP A 186 -0.79 4.18 9.73
C TRP A 186 -2.29 4.25 9.46
N ALA A 187 -2.64 4.55 8.22
CA ALA A 187 -3.98 4.43 7.66
C ALA A 187 -3.89 3.95 6.21
N ALA A 188 -5.02 3.62 5.59
CA ALA A 188 -5.09 3.40 4.15
C ALA A 188 -6.16 4.29 3.52
N TYR A 189 -5.86 4.87 2.36
CA TYR A 189 -6.85 5.58 1.56
C TYR A 189 -7.20 4.75 0.34
N MET A 190 -8.49 4.68 0.04
CA MET A 190 -9.01 3.98 -1.13
C MET A 190 -9.80 4.94 -2.01
N TRP A 191 -9.55 4.93 -3.31
CA TRP A 191 -10.33 5.65 -4.32
C TRP A 191 -11.20 4.66 -5.09
N ASP A 192 -12.51 4.82 -5.05
CA ASP A 192 -13.46 4.11 -5.92
C ASP A 192 -13.72 4.96 -7.17
N MET A 193 -13.15 4.55 -8.30
CA MET A 193 -13.21 5.27 -9.56
C MET A 193 -14.61 5.30 -10.18
N ILE A 194 -15.49 4.36 -9.82
CA ILE A 194 -16.88 4.31 -10.28
C ILE A 194 -17.74 5.26 -9.45
N ARG A 195 -17.64 5.17 -8.12
CA ARG A 195 -18.47 5.95 -7.21
C ARG A 195 -17.98 7.39 -7.04
N LYS A 196 -16.73 7.66 -7.44
CA LYS A 196 -16.00 8.89 -7.11
C LYS A 196 -15.99 9.14 -5.60
N GLU A 197 -15.58 8.12 -4.85
CA GLU A 197 -15.53 8.16 -3.39
C GLU A 197 -14.11 7.85 -2.89
N ILE A 198 -13.63 8.67 -1.96
CA ILE A 198 -12.37 8.42 -1.24
C ILE A 198 -12.73 7.90 0.15
N HIS A 199 -12.31 6.68 0.47
CA HIS A 199 -12.54 6.05 1.75
C HIS A 199 -11.27 6.16 2.59
N ILE A 200 -11.40 6.80 3.76
CA ILE A 200 -10.36 6.94 4.77
C ILE A 200 -10.50 5.76 5.72
N LEU A 201 -9.67 4.73 5.51
CA LEU A 201 -9.62 3.54 6.37
C LEU A 201 -8.63 3.84 7.51
N ASP A 202 -9.13 4.50 8.56
CA ASP A 202 -8.38 4.83 9.78
C ASP A 202 -8.54 3.72 10.83
N PRO A 203 -7.50 2.94 11.15
CA PRO A 203 -7.51 1.97 12.25
C PRO A 203 -7.86 2.57 13.61
N LEU A 204 -7.58 3.86 13.80
CA LEU A 204 -7.80 4.58 15.05
C LEU A 204 -9.17 5.27 15.10
N CYS A 205 -10.09 4.90 14.21
CA CYS A 205 -11.42 5.52 14.14
C CYS A 205 -12.25 5.35 15.41
N ALA A 206 -11.95 4.33 16.23
CA ALA A 206 -12.60 4.09 17.52
C ALA A 206 -11.95 4.88 18.69
N GLN A 207 -10.77 5.48 18.49
CA GLN A 207 -10.08 6.26 19.52
C GLN A 207 -10.80 7.61 19.73
N PRO A 208 -11.37 7.92 20.91
CA PRO A 208 -12.07 9.18 21.09
C PRO A 208 -11.10 10.36 21.24
N VAL A 209 -9.96 10.13 21.90
CA VAL A 209 -8.96 11.17 22.18
C VAL A 209 -8.35 11.66 20.87
N GLY A 210 -8.41 12.97 20.61
CA GLY A 210 -7.80 13.60 19.43
C GLY A 210 -8.52 13.37 18.10
N ALA A 211 -9.78 12.90 18.12
CA ALA A 211 -10.54 12.57 16.92
C ALA A 211 -10.67 13.75 15.93
N GLU A 212 -10.93 14.97 16.41
CA GLU A 212 -11.04 16.16 15.55
C GLU A 212 -9.71 16.49 14.85
N LYS A 213 -8.60 16.47 15.59
CA LYS A 213 -7.27 16.71 15.02
C LYS A 213 -6.90 15.63 14.00
N ARG A 214 -7.16 14.36 14.30
CA ARG A 214 -6.95 13.27 13.33
C ARG A 214 -7.80 13.45 12.09
N HIS A 215 -9.08 13.79 12.25
CA HIS A 215 -9.97 14.06 11.13
C HIS A 215 -9.42 15.17 10.23
N ALA A 216 -9.03 16.31 10.81
CA ALA A 216 -8.42 17.42 10.05
C ALA A 216 -7.15 16.98 9.32
N THR A 217 -6.28 16.22 9.98
CA THR A 217 -5.05 15.66 9.40
C THR A 217 -5.36 14.76 8.20
N HIS A 218 -6.37 13.88 8.32
CA HIS A 218 -6.84 13.06 7.21
C HIS A 218 -7.40 13.89 6.06
N GLN A 219 -8.18 14.94 6.33
CA GLN A 219 -8.71 15.80 5.28
C GLN A 219 -7.60 16.47 4.47
N GLU A 220 -6.55 16.94 5.14
CA GLU A 220 -5.41 17.58 4.48
C GLU A 220 -4.56 16.57 3.68
N ALA A 221 -4.27 15.42 4.28
CA ALA A 221 -3.47 14.36 3.64
C ALA A 221 -4.18 13.78 2.40
N VAL A 222 -5.49 13.52 2.50
CA VAL A 222 -6.29 13.04 1.36
C VAL A 222 -6.27 14.03 0.21
N SER A 223 -6.36 15.34 0.48
CA SER A 223 -6.31 16.35 -0.59
C SER A 223 -4.99 16.26 -1.38
N GLN A 224 -3.85 16.24 -0.68
CA GLN A 224 -2.53 16.19 -1.31
C GLN A 224 -2.31 14.89 -2.09
N ILE A 225 -2.66 13.75 -1.50
CA ILE A 225 -2.46 12.44 -2.13
C ILE A 225 -3.42 12.27 -3.33
N HIS A 226 -4.66 12.79 -3.24
CA HIS A 226 -5.60 12.79 -4.36
C HIS A 226 -5.10 13.64 -5.54
N GLU A 227 -4.58 14.84 -5.27
CA GLU A 227 -3.95 15.68 -6.31
C GLU A 227 -2.75 14.97 -6.96
N ALA A 228 -1.87 14.36 -6.15
CA ALA A 228 -0.73 13.61 -6.65
C ALA A 228 -1.16 12.41 -7.53
N LEU A 229 -2.20 11.69 -7.12
CA LEU A 229 -2.71 10.53 -7.87
C LEU A 229 -3.22 10.95 -9.24
N PHE A 230 -4.09 11.95 -9.29
CA PHE A 230 -4.64 12.43 -10.55
C PHE A 230 -3.61 13.16 -11.41
N SER A 231 -2.60 13.80 -10.81
CA SER A 231 -1.45 14.30 -11.56
C SER A 231 -0.72 13.16 -12.27
N CYS A 232 -0.40 12.07 -11.57
CA CYS A 232 0.24 10.90 -12.18
C CYS A 232 -0.63 10.28 -13.28
N LEU A 233 -1.91 10.02 -13.00
CA LEU A 233 -2.83 9.39 -13.96
C LEU A 233 -2.98 10.23 -15.24
N ASN A 234 -3.12 11.56 -15.12
CA ASN A 234 -3.25 12.44 -16.28
C ASN A 234 -1.93 12.63 -17.04
N GLU A 235 -0.79 12.54 -16.36
CA GLU A 235 0.52 12.59 -17.02
C GLU A 235 0.85 11.29 -17.76
N PHE A 236 0.47 10.15 -17.22
CA PHE A 236 0.83 8.84 -17.77
C PHE A 236 -0.19 8.29 -18.78
N PHE A 237 -1.46 8.73 -18.70
CA PHE A 237 -2.52 8.23 -19.56
C PHE A 237 -3.25 9.35 -20.31
N ALA A 238 -3.31 9.20 -21.63
CA ALA A 238 -4.19 9.99 -22.47
C ALA A 238 -5.64 9.51 -22.30
N ARG A 239 -6.55 10.46 -22.07
CA ARG A 239 -8.00 10.22 -21.92
C ARG A 239 -8.34 9.29 -20.74
N TRP A 240 -7.70 9.50 -19.59
CA TRP A 240 -8.12 8.83 -18.36
C TRP A 240 -9.62 9.02 -18.13
N HIS A 241 -10.34 7.94 -17.85
CA HIS A 241 -11.80 7.88 -17.91
C HIS A 241 -12.48 8.56 -16.70
N CYS A 242 -11.73 8.88 -15.65
CA CYS A 242 -12.24 9.50 -14.43
C CYS A 242 -11.57 10.86 -14.19
N THR A 243 -12.32 11.86 -13.76
CA THR A 243 -11.78 13.20 -13.46
C THR A 243 -11.62 13.39 -11.95
N SER A 244 -10.72 14.28 -11.54
CA SER A 244 -10.44 14.59 -10.12
C SER A 244 -11.52 15.42 -9.43
N ASP A 245 -12.49 15.96 -10.16
CA ASP A 245 -13.56 16.78 -9.58
C ASP A 245 -14.71 15.96 -8.98
N ARG A 246 -15.36 16.57 -7.98
CA ARG A 246 -16.61 16.10 -7.34
C ARG A 246 -16.51 14.75 -6.64
N TRP A 247 -15.35 14.45 -6.06
CA TRP A 247 -15.17 13.27 -5.21
C TRP A 247 -15.76 13.48 -3.81
N LYS A 248 -16.48 12.49 -3.30
CA LYS A 248 -16.97 12.47 -1.92
C LYS A 248 -15.94 11.79 -1.02
N ARG A 249 -15.86 12.21 0.23
CA ARG A 249 -15.00 11.57 1.23
C ARG A 249 -15.86 10.80 2.23
N LYS A 250 -15.44 9.60 2.57
CA LYS A 250 -16.07 8.73 3.56
C LYS A 250 -15.03 8.28 4.58
N SER A 251 -15.43 8.23 5.85
CA SER A 251 -14.63 7.67 6.93
C SER A 251 -15.39 6.48 7.51
N PRO A 252 -15.37 5.31 6.83
CA PRO A 252 -16.07 4.13 7.33
C PRO A 252 -15.52 3.71 8.70
N LYS A 253 -16.42 3.28 9.59
CA LYS A 253 -16.03 2.64 10.86
C LYS A 253 -15.60 1.20 10.57
N ILE A 254 -14.30 1.00 10.33
CA ILE A 254 -13.72 -0.30 9.96
C ILE A 254 -13.51 -1.25 11.16
N THR A 255 -13.53 -0.71 12.38
CA THR A 255 -13.44 -1.47 13.62
C THR A 255 -14.27 -0.83 14.73
N ARG A 256 -14.54 -1.60 15.79
CA ARG A 256 -15.11 -1.14 17.06
C ARG A 256 -14.09 -1.17 18.20
N GLU A 257 -12.91 -1.74 17.96
CA GLU A 257 -11.87 -1.89 18.96
C GLU A 257 -10.90 -0.71 18.92
N VAL A 258 -10.33 -0.41 20.08
CA VAL A 258 -9.35 0.65 20.23
C VAL A 258 -7.96 0.07 20.00
N PHE A 259 -7.30 0.55 18.95
CA PHE A 259 -5.92 0.23 18.61
C PHE A 259 -4.99 1.38 18.99
N THR A 260 -3.73 1.05 19.21
CA THR A 260 -2.65 2.00 19.45
C THR A 260 -2.00 2.43 18.12
N ARG A 261 -1.16 3.46 18.20
CA ARG A 261 -0.31 3.89 17.07
C ARG A 261 0.55 2.73 16.55
N ASP A 262 1.12 1.92 17.44
CA ASP A 262 2.07 0.87 17.05
C ASP A 262 1.35 -0.32 16.40
N GLU A 263 0.11 -0.60 16.80
CA GLU A 263 -0.76 -1.61 16.16
C GLU A 263 -1.30 -1.16 14.79
N SER A 264 -1.34 0.14 14.52
CA SER A 264 -2.04 0.70 13.34
C SER A 264 -1.51 0.19 12.00
N GLY A 265 -0.22 -0.17 11.91
CA GLY A 265 0.37 -0.70 10.68
C GLY A 265 -0.20 -2.06 10.28
N MET A 266 -0.35 -2.96 11.24
CA MET A 266 -0.99 -4.27 11.01
C MET A 266 -2.47 -4.11 10.67
N CYS A 267 -3.16 -3.20 11.37
CA CYS A 267 -4.55 -2.88 11.04
C CYS A 267 -4.71 -2.32 9.63
N MET A 268 -3.76 -1.48 9.17
CA MET A 268 -3.74 -0.92 7.83
C MET A 268 -3.58 -2.01 6.76
N LEU A 269 -2.63 -2.94 6.94
CA LEU A 269 -2.46 -4.08 6.03
C LEU A 269 -3.73 -4.93 5.96
N HIS A 270 -4.34 -5.22 7.11
CA HIS A 270 -5.60 -5.95 7.20
C HIS A 270 -6.74 -5.23 6.48
N ALA A 271 -6.84 -3.91 6.63
CA ALA A 271 -7.83 -3.08 5.95
C ALA A 271 -7.66 -3.10 4.42
N ILE A 272 -6.44 -2.89 3.91
CA ILE A 272 -6.16 -2.97 2.46
C ILE A 272 -6.53 -4.35 1.93
N ARG A 273 -6.22 -5.41 2.69
CA ARG A 273 -6.45 -6.78 2.25
C ARG A 273 -7.93 -7.13 2.15
N HIS A 274 -8.72 -6.72 3.13
CA HIS A 274 -10.08 -7.24 3.38
C HIS A 274 -11.21 -6.23 3.21
N TYR A 275 -10.94 -4.98 2.83
CA TYR A 275 -12.00 -4.03 2.50
C TYR A 275 -12.46 -4.21 1.04
N ASP A 276 -13.75 -4.45 0.82
CA ASP A 276 -14.32 -4.72 -0.52
C ASP A 276 -14.81 -3.48 -1.26
N GLY A 277 -14.63 -2.28 -0.67
CA GLY A 277 -15.20 -1.03 -1.17
C GLY A 277 -16.46 -0.58 -0.44
N GLU A 278 -17.05 -1.45 0.38
CA GLU A 278 -18.22 -1.14 1.20
C GLU A 278 -17.95 -1.43 2.67
N LYS A 279 -17.42 -2.60 2.97
CA LYS A 279 -17.23 -3.13 4.31
C LYS A 279 -15.97 -3.98 4.42
N MET A 280 -15.60 -4.26 5.67
CA MET A 280 -14.61 -5.29 5.96
C MET A 280 -15.21 -6.67 5.73
N THR A 281 -14.70 -7.43 4.77
CA THR A 281 -15.12 -8.82 4.52
C THR A 281 -14.59 -9.78 5.58
N TRP A 282 -13.51 -9.38 6.25
CA TRP A 282 -12.98 -10.00 7.45
C TRP A 282 -12.88 -8.95 8.56
N PRO A 283 -13.59 -9.11 9.69
CA PRO A 283 -13.59 -8.12 10.75
C PRO A 283 -12.18 -7.74 11.23
N LEU A 284 -11.97 -6.46 11.49
CA LEU A 284 -10.74 -5.95 12.10
C LEU A 284 -10.88 -5.96 13.63
N THR A 285 -10.33 -6.98 14.27
CA THR A 285 -10.32 -7.20 15.74
C THR A 285 -8.94 -7.61 16.20
N LYS A 286 -8.59 -7.38 17.48
CA LYS A 286 -7.30 -7.80 18.06
C LYS A 286 -7.06 -9.30 17.92
N GLU A 287 -8.10 -10.13 18.11
CA GLU A 287 -8.03 -11.58 17.94
C GLU A 287 -7.63 -12.00 16.51
N LYS A 288 -8.02 -11.23 15.49
CA LYS A 288 -7.69 -11.56 14.10
C LYS A 288 -6.34 -11.01 13.65
N LEU A 289 -5.71 -10.15 14.46
CA LEU A 289 -4.38 -9.62 14.22
C LEU A 289 -3.29 -10.36 15.01
N SER A 290 -3.66 -11.00 16.13
CA SER A 290 -2.77 -11.81 16.98
C SER A 290 -2.46 -13.18 16.41
#